data_AF-A0AAE3LNW1-F1
#
_entry.id   AF-A0AAE3LNW1-F1
#
_cell.length_a   1.000
_cell.length_b   1.000
_cell.length_c   1.000
_cell.angle_alpha   90.00
_cell.angle_beta   90.00
_cell.angle_gamma   90.00
#
_symmetry.space_group_name_H-M   'P 1'
#
loop_
_entity.id
_entity.type
_entity.pdbx_description
1 polymer ?
#
loop_
_entity_poly.entity_id
_entity_poly.type
_entity_poly.pdbx_seq_one_letter_code
_entity_poly.pdbx_strand_id
1 'polypeptide(L)'
;MVKTENFAPPDIPECKTMSDVRKTVKDFTEKTKATYESLTDADLEAENSSSHRKLQGPKKRYLTAMYDHEIHHKGQLFVYACMVGVKEVSLFR
;
A
#
# COMPACT_ATOMS: atom_id res chain seq x y z
N MET A 1 8.21 7.96 1.31
CA MET A 1 9.60 7.45 1.45
C MET A 1 10.37 7.37 0.13
N VAL A 2 9.98 6.62 -0.91
CA VAL A 2 10.85 6.50 -2.13
C VAL A 2 11.18 7.85 -2.81
N LYS A 3 10.18 8.73 -2.95
CA LYS A 3 10.35 10.07 -3.53
C LYS A 3 10.45 11.19 -2.49
N THR A 4 9.92 10.98 -1.29
CA THR A 4 9.68 12.03 -0.29
C THR A 4 10.55 11.92 0.95
N GLU A 5 11.24 10.80 1.16
CA GLU A 5 11.94 10.42 2.42
C GLU A 5 11.10 10.45 3.70
N ASN A 6 9.84 10.90 3.64
CA ASN A 6 8.95 10.99 4.77
C ASN A 6 8.11 9.72 4.93
N PHE A 7 8.05 9.22 6.16
CA PHE A 7 7.17 8.14 6.61
C PHE A 7 6.05 8.74 7.46
N ALA A 8 4.98 9.15 6.79
CA ALA A 8 3.79 9.68 7.43
C ALA A 8 2.56 8.91 6.95
N PRO A 9 1.56 8.68 7.82
CA PRO A 9 0.30 8.11 7.39
C PRO A 9 -0.35 9.01 6.34
N PRO A 10 -1.04 8.43 5.34
CA PRO A 10 -1.84 9.23 4.42
C PRO A 10 -2.99 9.91 5.16
N ASP A 11 -3.43 11.06 4.66
CA ASP A 11 -4.66 11.70 5.13
C ASP A 11 -5.86 10.92 4.57
N ILE A 12 -6.47 10.08 5.40
CA ILE A 12 -7.57 9.20 5.01
C ILE A 12 -8.89 9.93 5.30
N PRO A 13 -9.73 10.20 4.28
CA PRO A 13 -11.00 10.86 4.49
C PRO A 13 -11.97 9.99 5.30
N GLU A 14 -12.81 10.63 6.10
CA GLU A 14 -13.87 9.96 6.84
C GLU A 14 -14.83 9.24 5.87
N CYS A 15 -15.03 7.93 6.07
CA CYS A 15 -15.92 7.10 5.24
C CYS A 15 -17.16 6.71 6.06
N LYS A 16 -18.35 7.17 5.65
CA LYS A 16 -19.62 6.91 6.35
C LYS A 16 -20.43 5.80 5.70
N THR A 17 -20.15 5.52 4.43
CA THR A 17 -20.83 4.52 3.62
C THR A 17 -19.84 3.63 2.87
N MET A 18 -20.28 2.45 2.44
CA MET A 18 -19.47 1.61 1.55
C MET A 18 -19.18 2.24 0.19
N SER A 19 -19.98 3.23 -0.25
CA SER A 19 -19.69 4.01 -1.44
C SER A 19 -18.47 4.90 -1.21
N ASP A 20 -18.39 5.54 -0.03
CA ASP A 20 -17.23 6.36 0.35
C ASP A 20 -15.97 5.50 0.40
N VAL A 21 -16.05 4.32 1.01
CA VAL A 21 -14.92 3.37 1.07
C VAL A 21 -14.44 3.01 -0.34
N ARG A 22 -15.34 2.62 -1.25
CA ARG A 22 -14.97 2.24 -2.62
C ARG A 22 -14.35 3.40 -3.40
N LYS A 23 -14.89 4.62 -3.24
CA LYS A 23 -14.34 5.82 -3.86
C LYS A 23 -12.94 6.11 -3.33
N THR A 24 -12.78 6.16 -2.00
CA THR A 24 -11.49 6.39 -1.34
C THR A 24 -10.45 5.37 -1.78
N VAL A 25 -10.78 4.07 -1.77
CA VAL A 25 -9.86 3.00 -2.23
C VAL A 25 -9.46 3.22 -3.68
N LYS A 26 -10.39 3.56 -4.58
CA LYS A 26 -10.08 3.84 -5.98
C LYS A 26 -9.14 5.03 -6.12
N ASP A 27 -9.42 6.13 -5.43
CA ASP A 27 -8.61 7.36 -5.50
C ASP A 27 -7.17 7.11 -5.01
N PHE A 28 -7.01 6.39 -3.90
CA PHE A 28 -5.69 6.00 -3.40
C PHE A 28 -4.98 5.00 -4.32
N THR A 29 -5.72 4.08 -4.96
CA THR A 29 -5.16 3.13 -5.93
C THR A 29 -4.58 3.87 -7.13
N GLU A 30 -5.32 4.82 -7.72
CA GLU A 30 -4.84 5.59 -8.87
C GLU A 30 -3.65 6.49 -8.49
N LYS A 31 -3.70 7.15 -7.32
CA LYS A 31 -2.57 7.95 -6.83
C LYS A 31 -1.32 7.10 -6.60
N THR A 32 -1.49 5.91 -6.04
CA THR A 32 -0.38 4.98 -5.79
C THR A 32 0.19 4.50 -7.12
N LYS A 33 -0.67 4.08 -8.06
CA LYS A 33 -0.26 3.64 -9.40
C LYS A 33 0.53 4.72 -10.14
N ALA A 34 0.02 5.95 -10.20
CA ALA A 34 0.73 7.07 -10.81
C ALA A 34 2.09 7.35 -10.14
N THR A 35 2.18 7.16 -8.82
CA THR A 35 3.46 7.27 -8.10
C THR A 35 4.43 6.17 -8.53
N TYR A 36 3.98 4.91 -8.63
CA TYR A 36 4.79 3.78 -9.11
C TYR A 36 5.28 4.00 -10.54
N GLU A 37 4.43 4.52 -11.43
CA GLU A 37 4.79 4.84 -12.82
C GLU A 37 5.86 5.95 -12.92
N SER A 38 5.99 6.79 -11.90
CA SER A 38 7.02 7.85 -11.84
C SER A 38 8.38 7.40 -11.26
N LEU A 39 8.47 6.16 -10.77
CA LEU A 39 9.70 5.62 -10.18
C LEU A 39 10.66 5.21 -11.29
N THR A 40 11.93 5.58 -11.13
CA THR A 40 13.03 5.14 -11.99
C THR A 40 13.88 4.09 -11.29
N ASP A 41 14.64 3.30 -12.04
CA ASP A 41 15.57 2.32 -11.46
C ASP A 41 16.58 3.00 -10.51
N ALA A 42 17.02 4.21 -10.84
CA ALA A 42 17.90 5.00 -9.97
C ALA A 42 17.24 5.35 -8.63
N ASP A 43 15.93 5.66 -8.62
CA ASP A 43 15.19 5.87 -7.37
C ASP A 43 15.13 4.60 -6.53
N LEU A 44 15.05 3.43 -7.16
CA LEU A 44 14.90 2.14 -6.49
C LEU A 44 16.21 1.64 -5.86
N GLU A 45 17.33 1.91 -6.51
CA GLU A 45 18.67 1.55 -6.01
C GLU A 45 19.24 2.57 -5.00
N ALA A 46 18.71 3.79 -4.96
CA ALA A 46 19.12 4.78 -3.98
C ALA A 46 18.85 4.32 -2.54
N GLU A 47 19.75 4.68 -1.62
CA GLU A 47 19.64 4.37 -0.20
C GLU A 47 18.48 5.12 0.46
N ASN A 48 17.74 4.42 1.32
CA ASN A 48 16.63 4.97 2.08
C ASN A 48 17.13 5.57 3.40
N SER A 49 16.83 6.85 3.66
CA SER A 49 17.25 7.54 4.88
C SER A 49 16.32 7.33 6.08
N SER A 50 15.58 6.21 6.11
CA SER A 50 14.62 5.93 7.18
C SER A 50 15.30 5.83 8.56
N SER A 51 14.67 6.45 9.57
CA SER A 51 15.07 6.32 10.98
C SER A 51 14.86 4.90 11.52
N HIS A 52 13.99 4.11 10.89
CA HIS A 52 13.73 2.74 11.26
C HIS A 52 14.74 1.79 10.61
N ARG A 53 15.61 1.15 11.40
CA ARG A 53 16.73 0.33 10.91
C ARG A 53 16.32 -0.76 9.90
N LYS A 54 15.14 -1.37 10.04
CA LYS A 54 14.66 -2.40 9.10
C LYS A 54 14.25 -1.86 7.72
N LEU A 55 14.12 -0.54 7.57
CA LEU A 55 13.74 0.13 6.34
C LEU A 55 14.93 0.85 5.67
N GLN A 56 16.13 0.75 6.26
CA GLN A 56 17.38 1.21 5.66
C GLN A 56 17.85 0.25 4.55
N GLY A 57 18.72 0.72 3.66
CA GLY A 57 19.11 0.01 2.45
C GLY A 57 18.45 0.58 1.20
N PRO A 58 18.63 -0.07 0.04
CA PRO A 58 18.02 0.36 -1.22
C PRO A 58 16.50 0.51 -1.10
N LYS A 59 15.95 1.60 -1.63
CA LYS A 59 14.51 1.93 -1.55
C LYS A 59 13.59 0.85 -2.11
N LYS A 60 14.06 0.01 -3.03
CA LYS A 60 13.32 -1.20 -3.47
C LYS A 60 12.95 -2.13 -2.31
N ARG A 61 13.79 -2.25 -1.27
CA ARG A 61 13.48 -3.05 -0.07
C ARG A 61 12.27 -2.53 0.68
N TYR A 62 12.13 -1.20 0.74
CA TYR A 62 10.94 -0.59 1.32
C TYR A 62 9.68 -0.91 0.51
N LEU A 63 9.76 -0.84 -0.82
CA LEU A 63 8.62 -1.22 -1.67
C LEU A 63 8.24 -2.70 -1.51
N THR A 64 9.22 -3.61 -1.44
CA THR A 64 8.96 -5.02 -1.13
C THR A 64 8.25 -5.17 0.21
N ALA A 65 8.71 -4.48 1.26
CA ALA A 65 8.06 -4.53 2.57
C ALA A 65 6.62 -3.98 2.54
N MET A 66 6.34 -2.94 1.74
CA MET A 66 4.98 -2.40 1.59
C MET A 66 4.08 -3.33 0.76
N TYR A 67 4.64 -4.01 -0.25
CA TYR A 67 3.93 -5.06 -0.98
C TYR A 67 3.56 -6.22 -0.05
N ASP A 68 4.51 -6.74 0.73
CA ASP A 68 4.25 -7.81 1.70
C ASP A 68 3.20 -7.40 2.75
N HIS A 69 3.25 -6.15 3.21
CA HIS A 69 2.27 -5.57 4.13
C HIS A 69 0.85 -5.53 3.51
N GLU A 70 0.73 -5.15 2.25
CA GLU A 70 -0.56 -5.15 1.52
C GLU A 70 -1.10 -6.57 1.37
N ILE A 71 -0.27 -7.53 0.99
CA ILE A 71 -0.67 -8.95 0.89
C ILE A 71 -1.13 -9.49 2.25
N HIS A 72 -0.42 -9.15 3.32
CA HIS A 72 -0.79 -9.52 4.69
C HIS A 72 -2.19 -9.01 5.06
N HIS A 73 -2.48 -7.72 4.86
CA HIS A 73 -3.78 -7.15 5.20
C HIS A 73 -4.90 -7.57 4.24
N LYS A 74 -4.60 -7.85 2.97
CA LYS A 74 -5.55 -8.43 2.03
C LYS A 74 -5.99 -9.83 2.46
N GLY A 75 -5.10 -10.61 3.08
CA GLY A 75 -5.45 -11.88 3.72
C GLY A 75 -6.44 -11.73 4.88
N GLN A 76 -6.23 -10.73 5.74
CA GLN A 76 -7.19 -10.42 6.81
C GLN A 76 -8.55 -9.99 6.23
N LEU A 77 -8.55 -9.14 5.21
CA LEU A 77 -9.77 -8.67 4.54
C LEU A 77 -10.54 -9.82 3.88
N PHE A 78 -9.83 -10.80 3.30
CA PHE A 78 -10.43 -12.01 2.75
C PHE A 78 -11.22 -12.78 3.83
N VAL A 79 -10.63 -12.96 5.01
CA VAL A 79 -11.32 -13.61 6.15
C VAL A 79 -12.57 -12.82 6.55
N TYR A 80 -12.48 -11.48 6.62
CA TYR A 80 -13.65 -10.64 6.94
C TYR A 80 -14.76 -10.77 5.88
N ALA A 81 -14.41 -10.85 4.60
CA ALA A 81 -15.39 -11.07 3.53
C ALA A 81 -16.11 -12.42 3.71
N CYS A 82 -15.39 -13.48 4.04
CA CYS A 82 -15.99 -14.78 4.34
C CYS A 82 -16.91 -14.73 5.57
N MET A 83 -16.51 -14.02 6.63
CA MET A 83 -17.30 -13.89 7.86
C MET A 83 -18.65 -13.19 7.63
N VAL A 84 -18.72 -12.25 6.67
CA VAL A 84 -19.98 -11.58 6.29
C VAL A 84 -20.75 -12.33 5.19
N GLY A 85 -20.35 -13.57 4.89
CA GLY A 85 -21.08 -14.49 4.01
C GLY A 85 -20.72 -14.41 2.52
N VAL A 86 -19.65 -13.71 2.14
CA VAL A 86 -19.17 -13.70 0.75
C VAL A 86 -18.55 -15.07 0.43
N LYS A 87 -19.10 -15.76 -0.58
CA LYS A 87 -18.70 -17.13 -0.95
C LYS A 87 -17.69 -17.19 -2.10
N GLU A 88 -17.69 -16.18 -2.95
CA GLU A 88 -16.83 -16.11 -4.14
C GLU A 88 -15.97 -14.85 -4.04
N VAL A 89 -14.72 -15.04 -3.60
CA VAL A 89 -13.69 -14.01 -3.63
C VAL A 89 -12.49 -14.60 -4.34
N SER A 90 -12.00 -13.92 -5.38
CA SER A 90 -10.81 -14.36 -6.11
C SER A 90 -9.62 -14.49 -5.17
N LEU A 91 -8.83 -15.55 -5.36
CA LEU A 91 -7.56 -15.69 -4.66
C LEU A 91 -6.67 -14.49 -5.01
N PHE A 92 -6.10 -13.90 -3.98
CA PHE A 92 -5.27 -12.73 -4.13
C PHE A 92 -3.78 -13.11 -4.23
N ARG A 93 -3.04 -12.34 -5.03
CA ARG A 93 -1.58 -12.39 -5.16
C ARG A 93 -1.01 -10.99 -5.01
#